data_AF-A0A2A8VFN8-F1
#
_entry.id   AF-A0A2A8VFN8-F1
#
_cell.length_a   1.000
_cell.length_b   1.000
_cell.length_c   1.000
_cell.angle_alpha   90.00
_cell.angle_beta   90.00
_cell.angle_gamma   90.00
#
_symmetry.space_group_name_H-M   'P 1'
#
loop_
_entity.id
_entity.type
_entity.pdbx_description
1 polymer ?
#
loop_
_entity_poly.entity_id
_entity_poly.type
_entity_poly.pdbx_seq_one_letter_code
_entity_poly.pdbx_strand_id
1 'polypeptide(L)' 'MLMNGTIVAQIEVVRWKMIESGIRFGLSSPTTIQLSKELDALINIHQRNDSKKTTHSKIIQ' A
#
# COMPACT_ATOMS: atom_id res chain seq x y z
N MET A 1 19.91 5.87 -3.37
CA MET A 1 19.36 5.71 -2.01
C MET A 1 17.89 6.11 -2.04
N LEU A 2 16.97 5.15 -1.94
CA LEU A 2 15.56 5.46 -1.68
C LEU A 2 15.21 4.84 -0.33
N MET A 3 15.39 5.69 0.68
CA MET A 3 14.70 5.79 1.96
C MET A 3 14.12 4.48 2.51
N ASN A 4 14.56 4.10 3.72
CA ASN A 4 13.79 3.28 4.68
C ASN A 4 12.48 4.01 5.03
N GLY A 5 11.62 4.12 4.04
CA GLY A 5 10.44 4.96 4.05
C GLY A 5 9.33 4.26 4.79
N THR A 6 8.55 5.06 5.49
CA THR A 6 7.29 4.68 6.14
C THR A 6 6.41 3.82 5.23
N ILE A 7 5.41 3.15 5.80
CA ILE A 7 4.43 2.35 5.03
C ILE A 7 3.85 3.12 3.82
N VAL A 8 3.71 4.44 3.93
CA VAL A 8 3.27 5.35 2.85
C VAL A 8 4.25 5.35 1.67
N ALA A 9 5.56 5.40 1.93
CA ALA A 9 6.56 5.37 0.86
C ALA A 9 6.52 4.04 0.09
N GLN A 10 6.29 2.94 0.80
CA GLN A 10 6.15 1.62 0.18
C GLN A 10 4.89 1.55 -0.71
N ILE A 11 3.78 2.10 -0.24
CA ILE A 11 2.53 2.23 -1.03
C ILE A 11 2.80 2.99 -2.34
N GLU A 12 3.49 4.14 -2.29
CA GLU A 12 3.76 4.94 -3.48
C GLU A 12 4.69 4.22 -4.47
N VAL A 13 5.72 3.53 -3.98
CA VAL A 13 6.62 2.74 -4.84
C VAL A 13 5.87 1.62 -5.56
N VAL A 14 5.04 0.86 -4.84
CA VAL A 14 4.29 -0.25 -5.43
C VAL A 14 3.19 0.27 -6.38
N ARG A 15 2.53 1.39 -6.04
CA ARG A 15 1.57 2.06 -6.92
C ARG A 15 2.19 2.41 -8.26
N TRP A 16 3.36 3.05 -8.26
CA TRP A 16 4.06 3.42 -9.50
C TRP A 16 4.40 2.19 -10.35
N LYS A 17 4.94 1.13 -9.74
CA LYS A 17 5.24 -0.12 -10.45
C LYS A 17 3.98 -0.76 -11.04
N MET A 18 2.87 -0.78 -10.30
CA MET A 18 1.61 -1.35 -10.77
C MET A 18 1.08 -0.59 -11.99
N ILE A 19 1.11 0.75 -11.95
CA ILE A 19 0.66 1.60 -13.07
C ILE A 19 1.54 1.36 -14.30
N GLU A 20 2.87 1.38 -14.13
CA GLU A 20 3.80 1.12 -15.22
C GLU A 20 3.58 -0.27 -15.85
N SER A 21 3.41 -1.30 -15.02
CA SER A 21 3.08 -2.66 -15.45
C SER A 21 1.73 -2.70 -16.18
N GLY A 22 0.72 -1.99 -15.68
CA GLY A 22 -0.61 -1.91 -16.29
C GLY A 22 -0.58 -1.27 -17.68
N ILE A 23 0.22 -0.22 -17.86
CA ILE A 23 0.42 0.44 -19.16
C ILE A 23 1.19 -0.49 -20.12
N ARG A 24 2.24 -1.17 -19.63
CA ARG A 24 3.14 -1.95 -20.48
C ARG A 24 2.62 -3.34 -20.85
N PHE A 25 1.96 -4.02 -19.92
CA PHE A 25 1.58 -5.42 -20.06
C PHE A 25 0.07 -5.66 -19.95
N GLY A 26 -0.71 -4.61 -19.64
CA GLY A 26 -2.14 -4.70 -19.39
C GLY A 26 -2.48 -5.02 -17.93
N LEU A 27 -3.72 -4.71 -17.55
CA LEU A 27 -4.23 -4.88 -16.18
C LEU A 27 -4.44 -6.35 -15.80
N SER A 28 -4.70 -7.22 -16.79
CA SER A 28 -4.86 -8.66 -16.60
C SER A 28 -3.53 -9.42 -16.59
N SER A 29 -2.40 -8.75 -16.77
CA SER A 29 -1.10 -9.43 -16.74
C SER A 29 -0.83 -10.01 -15.34
N PRO A 30 -0.21 -11.20 -15.23
CA PRO A 30 0.13 -11.78 -13.93
C PRO A 30 0.96 -10.82 -13.06
N THR A 31 1.87 -10.06 -13.67
CA THR A 31 2.70 -9.06 -12.99
C THR A 31 1.88 -7.91 -12.44
N THR A 32 0.96 -7.34 -13.22
CA THR A 32 0.09 -6.25 -12.76
C THR A 32 -0.84 -6.72 -11.63
N ILE A 33 -1.38 -7.94 -11.74
CA ILE A 33 -2.22 -8.54 -10.69
C ILE A 33 -1.42 -8.75 -9.40
N GLN A 34 -0.18 -9.21 -9.48
CA GLN A 34 0.68 -9.38 -8.32
C GLN A 34 0.95 -8.04 -7.62
N LEU A 35 1.29 -7.00 -8.39
CA LEU A 35 1.52 -5.66 -7.87
C LEU A 35 0.26 -5.05 -7.25
N SER A 36 -0.93 -5.31 -7.82
CA SER A 36 -2.21 -4.90 -7.23
C SER A 36 -2.44 -5.53 -5.86
N LYS A 37 -2.18 -6.84 -5.72
CA LYS A 37 -2.34 -7.55 -4.43
C LYS A 37 -1.36 -7.03 -3.37
N GLU A 38 -0.12 -6.73 -3.77
CA GLU A 38 0.88 -6.13 -2.88
C GLU A 38 0.45 -4.72 -2.44
N LEU A 39 -0.04 -3.90 -3.37
CA LEU A 39 -0.55 -2.57 -3.08
C LEU A 39 -1.72 -2.63 -2.08
N ASP A 40 -2.68 -3.53 -2.30
CA ASP A 40 -3.82 -3.73 -1.40
C ASP A 40 -3.35 -4.16 0.00
N ALA A 41 -2.36 -5.04 0.10
CA ALA A 41 -1.83 -5.48 1.39
C ALA A 41 -1.21 -4.29 2.16
N LEU A 42 -0.42 -3.45 1.49
CA LEU A 42 0.21 -2.28 2.11
C LEU A 42 -0.82 -1.24 2.58
N ILE A 43 -1.84 -0.98 1.77
CA ILE A 43 -2.96 -0.09 2.13
C ILE A 43 -3.69 -0.62 3.36
N ASN A 44 -4.00 -1.93 3.38
CA ASN A 44 -4.66 -2.56 4.51
C ASN A 44 -3.83 -2.47 5.81
N ILE A 45 -2.51 -2.64 5.72
CA ILE A 45 -1.61 -2.48 6.87
C ILE A 45 -1.63 -1.03 7.38
N HIS A 46 -1.54 -0.06 6.47
CA HIS A 46 -1.56 1.36 6.82
C HIS A 46 -2.86 1.75 7.53
N GLN A 47 -4.00 1.35 6.96
CA GLN A 47 -5.33 1.64 7.52
C GLN A 47 -5.53 1.01 8.91
N ARG A 48 -5.01 -0.21 9.12
CA ARG A 48 -5.06 -0.88 10.45
C ARG A 48 -4.18 -0.19 11.48
N ASN A 49 -3.05 0.38 11.06
CA ASN A 49 -2.17 1.13 11.96
C ASN A 49 -2.81 2.46 12.38
N ASP A 50 -3.56 3.11 11.48
CA ASP A 50 -4.29 4.34 11.78
C ASP A 50 -5.52 4.08 12.67
N SER A 51 -6.25 2.98 12.47
CA SER A 51 -7.39 2.62 13.33
C SER A 51 -7.01 2.23 14.76
N LYS A 52 -5.77 1.78 14.99
CA LYS A 52 -5.23 1.59 16.34
C LYS A 52 -4.93 2.90 17.06
N LYS A 53 -4.69 4.01 16.34
CA LYS A 53 -4.48 5.32 16.96
C LYS A 53 -5.76 5.94 17.50
N THR A 54 -6.91 5.70 16.86
CA THR A 54 -8.21 6.25 17.30
C THR A 54 -8.83 5.50 18.48
N THR A 55 -8.53 4.21 18.67
CA THR A 55 -9.05 3.43 19.80
C THR A 55 -8.39 3.79 21.14
N HIS A 56 -7.14 4.24 21.15
CA HIS A 56 -6.47 4.64 22.40
C HIS A 56 -7.03 5.96 22.98
N SER A 57 -7.74 6.77 22.20
CA SER A 57 -8.37 8.01 22.68
C SER A 57 -9.78 7.85 23.26
N LYS A 58 -10.38 6.65 23.22
CA LYS A 58 -11.76 6.42 23.72
C LYS A 58 -11.86 5.63 25.02
N ILE A 59 -10.73 5.34 25.69
CA ILE A 59 -10.70 4.59 26.96
C ILE A 59 -10.27 5.51 28.13
N ILE A 60 -10.69 6.78 28.10
CA ILE A 60 -10.66 7.66 29.27
C ILE A 60 -11.96 8.47 29.27
N GLN A 61 -13.06 7.84 29.71
CA GLN A 61 -14.24 8.52 30.28
C GLN A 61 -14.81 7.63 31.38
#